data_AF-A0A317J6A2-F1
#
_entry.id   AF-A0A317J6A2-F1
#
_cell.length_a   1.000
_cell.length_b   1.000
_cell.length_c   1.000
_cell.angle_alpha   90.00
_cell.angle_beta   90.00
_cell.angle_gamma   90.00
#
_symmetry.space_group_name_H-M   'P 1'
#
loop_
_entity.id
_entity.type
_entity.pdbx_description
1 polymer ?
#
loop_
_entity_poly.entity_id
_entity_poly.type
_entity_poly.pdbx_seq_one_letter_code
_entity_poly.pdbx_strand_id
1 'polypeptide(L)'
;MSSITTLLGGAVWELPPLILYPFNERVAPSTLLESSKAALVLSGMMPGDGADPDELRRRLLAGRYAEIRMLYFLGKDVMRWVEQCQEFVEHTPELRGIEIRGQSFSGLLTANPPEAVKSKLVTWGVTDYSSIFARGVGLNMMFSGPPPFNILSAEFLGSYHRYSDSLFRCYMELQSHRVITPGNFRFDLYASGEYTRLLEAQWGGS
;
A
#
# COMPACT_ATOMS: atom_id res chain seq x y z
N MET A 1 -17.49 0.26 -20.80
CA MET A 1 -17.72 -0.58 -19.61
C MET A 1 -18.32 -1.97 -19.91
N SER A 2 -18.36 -2.45 -21.17
CA SER A 2 -19.19 -3.61 -21.55
C SER A 2 -18.45 -4.87 -22.02
N SER A 3 -17.14 -5.01 -21.75
CA SER A 3 -16.33 -6.13 -22.29
C SER A 3 -15.82 -7.13 -21.23
N ILE A 4 -16.01 -6.85 -19.93
CA ILE A 4 -15.50 -7.68 -18.83
C ILE A 4 -16.51 -8.76 -18.45
N THR A 5 -17.78 -8.38 -18.31
CA THR A 5 -18.89 -9.27 -17.93
C THR A 5 -19.14 -10.38 -18.96
N THR A 6 -18.80 -10.16 -20.23
CA THR A 6 -19.00 -11.15 -21.30
C THR A 6 -17.97 -12.28 -21.25
N LEU A 7 -16.76 -12.03 -20.71
CA LEU A 7 -15.68 -13.02 -20.67
C LEU A 7 -15.68 -13.82 -19.35
N LEU A 8 -15.95 -13.15 -18.23
CA LEU A 8 -15.98 -13.76 -16.89
C LEU A 8 -17.40 -14.19 -16.46
N GLY A 9 -18.42 -13.83 -17.25
CA GLY A 9 -19.82 -14.08 -16.92
C GLY A 9 -20.24 -13.41 -15.61
N GLY A 10 -21.17 -14.05 -14.91
CA GLY A 10 -21.61 -13.68 -13.56
C GLY A 10 -20.85 -14.38 -12.43
N ALA A 11 -19.74 -15.07 -12.74
CA ALA A 11 -18.96 -15.77 -11.73
C ALA A 11 -18.23 -14.78 -10.81
N VAL A 12 -18.13 -15.14 -9.54
CA VAL A 12 -17.45 -14.36 -8.50
C VAL A 12 -16.45 -15.26 -7.80
N TRP A 13 -15.22 -14.78 -7.69
CA TRP A 13 -14.11 -15.44 -7.02
C TRP A 13 -13.74 -14.66 -5.75
N GLU A 14 -13.66 -15.37 -4.63
CA GLU A 14 -13.15 -14.85 -3.37
C GLU A 14 -11.64 -15.07 -3.33
N LEU A 15 -10.89 -13.98 -3.45
CA LEU A 15 -9.43 -13.96 -3.33
C LEU A 15 -9.02 -14.13 -1.87
N PRO A 16 -7.76 -14.52 -1.61
CA PRO A 16 -7.19 -14.48 -0.27
C PRO A 16 -7.36 -13.10 0.38
N PRO A 17 -7.56 -13.02 1.70
CA PRO A 17 -7.69 -11.75 2.38
C PRO A 17 -6.37 -10.97 2.37
N LEU A 18 -6.45 -9.65 2.24
CA LEU A 18 -5.31 -8.77 2.44
C LEU A 18 -5.10 -8.54 3.94
N ILE A 19 -3.96 -8.98 4.46
CA ILE A 19 -3.61 -8.86 5.88
C ILE A 19 -2.52 -7.80 6.02
N LEU A 20 -2.82 -6.71 6.74
CA LEU A 20 -1.87 -5.64 7.03
C LEU A 20 -1.29 -5.79 8.43
N TYR A 21 0.04 -5.80 8.53
CA TYR A 21 0.73 -5.86 9.80
C TYR A 21 0.97 -4.43 10.32
N PRO A 22 0.68 -4.17 11.61
CA PRO A 22 0.94 -2.86 12.19
C PRO A 22 2.45 -2.57 12.14
N PHE A 23 2.78 -1.35 11.71
CA PHE A 23 4.15 -0.87 11.74
C PHE A 23 4.55 -0.55 13.19
N ASN A 24 5.21 -1.51 13.84
CA ASN A 24 5.57 -1.46 15.27
C ASN A 24 6.94 -0.81 15.54
N GLU A 25 7.50 -0.05 14.61
CA GLU A 25 8.70 0.71 14.94
C GLU A 25 8.36 1.87 15.87
N ARG A 26 9.18 2.03 16.90
CA ARG A 26 9.07 3.10 17.89
C ARG A 26 9.44 4.46 17.28
N VAL A 27 8.72 4.89 16.25
CA VAL A 27 8.72 6.29 15.84
C VAL A 27 7.85 7.01 16.85
N ALA A 28 8.46 7.85 17.69
CA ALA A 28 7.70 8.64 18.65
C ALA A 28 6.63 9.44 17.87
N PRO A 29 5.35 9.43 18.27
CA PRO A 29 4.29 10.18 17.59
C PRO A 29 4.64 11.67 17.37
N SER A 30 5.46 12.22 18.28
CA SER A 30 6.04 13.56 18.14
C SER A 30 6.87 13.75 16.88
N THR A 31 7.59 12.72 16.40
CA THR A 31 8.47 12.81 15.21
C THR A 31 7.70 13.17 13.94
N LEU A 32 6.51 12.57 13.73
CA LEU A 32 5.67 12.87 12.57
C LEU A 32 5.03 14.25 12.67
N LEU A 33 4.60 14.63 13.88
CA LEU A 33 4.05 15.96 14.16
C LEU A 33 5.11 17.05 13.97
N GLU A 34 6.31 16.83 14.51
CA GLU A 34 7.47 17.73 14.40
C GLU A 34 7.94 17.86 12.95
N SER A 35 7.97 16.75 12.19
CA SER A 35 8.25 16.77 10.75
C SER A 35 7.21 17.60 9.98
N SER A 36 5.92 17.42 10.28
CA SER A 36 4.83 18.18 9.66
C SER A 36 4.93 19.67 9.98
N LYS A 37 5.20 20.01 11.24
CA LYS A 37 5.45 21.40 11.66
C LYS A 37 6.68 21.98 10.96
N ALA A 38 7.77 21.24 10.89
CA ALA A 38 8.98 21.68 10.20
C ALA A 38 8.73 21.93 8.70
N ALA A 39 7.95 21.09 8.04
CA ALA A 39 7.55 21.28 6.64
C ALA A 39 6.78 22.61 6.44
N LEU A 40 5.83 22.91 7.33
CA LEU A 40 5.01 24.13 7.25
C LEU A 40 5.81 25.40 7.54
N VAL A 41 6.76 25.34 8.48
CA VAL A 41 7.66 26.47 8.74
C VAL A 41 8.61 26.69 7.56
N LEU A 42 9.19 25.63 7.00
CA LEU A 42 10.09 25.71 5.85
C LEU A 42 9.39 26.19 4.56
N SER A 43 8.09 25.92 4.41
CA SER A 43 7.28 26.42 3.28
C SER A 43 6.76 27.84 3.47
N GLY A 44 7.00 28.46 4.64
CA GLY A 44 6.46 29.78 4.99
C GLY A 44 4.98 29.79 5.32
N MET A 45 4.35 28.61 5.49
CA MET A 45 2.94 28.46 5.85
C MET A 45 2.69 28.58 7.37
N MET A 46 3.74 28.54 8.19
CA MET A 46 3.69 28.78 9.63
C MET A 46 4.85 29.69 10.07
N PRO A 47 4.65 30.54 11.10
CA PRO A 47 5.74 31.29 11.70
C PRO A 47 6.73 30.34 12.38
N GLY A 48 8.03 30.61 12.22
CA GLY A 48 9.07 29.85 12.89
C GLY A 48 9.25 30.27 14.33
N ASP A 49 9.48 29.31 15.23
CA ASP A 49 9.74 29.57 16.66
C ASP A 49 11.20 29.99 16.94
N GLY A 50 11.88 30.61 15.96
CA GLY A 50 13.33 30.87 16.03
C GLY A 50 14.21 29.63 15.88
N ALA A 51 13.64 28.49 15.48
CA ALA A 51 14.39 27.27 15.21
C ALA A 51 15.33 27.44 14.01
N ASP A 52 16.53 26.91 14.14
CA ASP A 52 17.55 26.89 13.10
C ASP A 52 17.04 26.14 11.84
N PRO A 53 17.19 26.70 10.62
CA PRO A 53 16.80 26.03 9.37
C PRO A 53 17.35 24.62 9.21
N ASP A 54 18.58 24.35 9.66
CA ASP A 54 19.18 23.01 9.57
C ASP A 54 18.54 22.02 10.54
N GLU A 55 18.13 22.48 11.72
CA GLU A 55 17.32 21.72 12.67
C GLU A 55 15.96 21.34 12.09
N LEU A 56 15.26 22.30 11.49
CA LEU A 56 13.98 22.06 10.83
C LEU A 56 14.12 21.06 9.69
N ARG A 57 15.17 21.19 8.87
CA ARG A 57 15.46 20.26 7.79
C ARG A 57 15.70 18.85 8.32
N ARG A 58 16.44 18.69 9.41
CA ARG A 58 16.69 17.37 10.02
C ARG A 58 15.40 16.70 10.50
N ARG A 59 14.51 17.45 11.16
CA ARG A 59 13.19 16.95 11.62
C ARG A 59 12.33 16.51 10.45
N LEU A 60 12.28 17.32 9.38
CA LEU A 60 11.57 16.97 8.15
C LEU A 60 12.10 15.65 7.56
N LEU A 61 13.43 15.52 7.38
CA LEU A 61 14.03 14.33 6.80
C LEU A 61 13.81 13.08 7.65
N ALA A 62 13.86 13.20 8.98
CA ALA A 62 13.57 12.10 9.90
C ALA A 62 12.13 11.61 9.74
N GLY A 63 11.16 12.51 9.63
CA GLY A 63 9.77 12.13 9.39
C GLY A 63 9.54 11.50 8.01
N ARG A 64 10.19 12.02 6.96
CA ARG A 64 10.14 11.42 5.61
C ARG A 64 10.71 10.01 5.59
N TYR A 65 11.79 9.79 6.32
CA TYR A 65 12.35 8.45 6.47
C TYR A 65 11.39 7.50 7.18
N ALA A 66 10.77 7.92 8.29
CA ALA A 66 9.77 7.11 8.99
C ALA A 66 8.59 6.73 8.06
N GLU A 67 8.13 7.68 7.24
CA GLU A 67 7.08 7.47 6.25
C GLU A 67 7.49 6.44 5.18
N ILE A 68 8.71 6.55 4.62
CA ILE A 68 9.24 5.58 3.66
C ILE A 68 9.29 4.17 4.25
N ARG A 69 9.72 4.02 5.50
CA ARG A 69 9.78 2.70 6.15
C ARG A 69 8.39 2.12 6.36
N MET A 70 7.44 2.91 6.83
CA MET A 70 6.04 2.50 6.97
C MET A 70 5.47 2.03 5.63
N LEU A 71 5.65 2.82 4.57
CA LEU A 71 5.20 2.48 3.22
C LEU A 71 5.89 1.24 2.66
N TYR A 72 7.18 1.03 2.96
CA TYR A 72 7.91 -0.18 2.58
C TYR A 72 7.25 -1.44 3.17
N PHE A 73 6.98 -1.45 4.48
CA PHE A 73 6.36 -2.62 5.12
C PHE A 73 4.92 -2.83 4.66
N LEU A 74 4.16 -1.75 4.47
CA LEU A 74 2.83 -1.82 3.87
C LEU A 74 2.89 -2.46 2.48
N GLY A 75 3.80 -1.98 1.63
CA GLY A 75 4.00 -2.53 0.30
C GLY A 75 4.43 -3.99 0.33
N LYS A 76 5.22 -4.42 1.32
CA LYS A 76 5.61 -5.82 1.51
C LYS A 76 4.41 -6.72 1.80
N ASP A 77 3.45 -6.23 2.60
CA ASP A 77 2.21 -6.97 2.85
C ASP A 77 1.34 -7.03 1.58
N VAL A 78 1.25 -5.94 0.82
CA VAL A 78 0.55 -5.91 -0.47
C VAL A 78 1.17 -6.86 -1.48
N MET A 79 2.49 -6.85 -1.65
CA MET A 79 3.17 -7.74 -2.60
C MET A 79 2.97 -9.22 -2.25
N ARG A 80 2.99 -9.56 -0.96
CA ARG A 80 2.67 -10.91 -0.48
C ARG A 80 1.24 -11.31 -0.83
N TRP A 81 0.28 -10.41 -0.64
CA TRP A 81 -1.11 -10.65 -1.01
C TRP A 81 -1.28 -10.81 -2.53
N VAL A 82 -0.56 -10.01 -3.32
CA VAL A 82 -0.53 -10.13 -4.79
C VAL A 82 -0.01 -11.51 -5.22
N GLU A 83 1.06 -12.00 -4.60
CA GLU A 83 1.59 -13.35 -4.83
C GLU A 83 0.55 -14.43 -4.50
N GLN A 84 -0.14 -14.32 -3.36
CA GLN A 84 -1.20 -15.25 -2.96
C GLN A 84 -2.38 -15.24 -3.94
N CYS A 85 -2.77 -14.06 -4.45
CA CYS A 85 -3.82 -13.96 -5.46
C CYS A 85 -3.40 -14.55 -6.80
N GLN A 86 -2.13 -14.43 -7.16
CA GLN A 86 -1.60 -15.05 -8.37
C GLN A 86 -1.56 -16.57 -8.25
N GLU A 87 -1.12 -17.11 -7.11
CA GLU A 87 -1.20 -18.53 -6.81
C GLU A 87 -2.64 -19.04 -6.90
N PHE A 88 -3.61 -18.30 -6.34
CA PHE A 88 -5.04 -18.63 -6.46
C PHE A 88 -5.49 -18.75 -7.92
N VAL A 89 -5.12 -17.80 -8.79
CA VAL A 89 -5.49 -17.83 -10.22
C VAL A 89 -4.84 -19.00 -10.94
N GLU A 90 -3.56 -19.29 -10.66
CA GLU A 90 -2.84 -20.41 -11.27
C GLU A 90 -3.52 -21.76 -10.94
N HIS A 91 -4.14 -21.87 -9.77
CA HIS A 91 -4.87 -23.05 -9.33
C HIS A 91 -6.37 -23.04 -9.68
N THR A 92 -6.88 -22.00 -10.35
CA THR A 92 -8.29 -21.88 -10.74
C THR A 92 -8.46 -22.14 -12.25
N PRO A 93 -8.95 -23.31 -12.68
CA PRO A 93 -9.04 -23.69 -14.11
C PRO A 93 -9.76 -22.68 -14.99
N GLU A 94 -10.83 -22.07 -14.49
CA GLU A 94 -11.70 -21.12 -15.19
C GLU A 94 -10.98 -19.79 -15.50
N LEU A 95 -9.91 -19.49 -14.77
CA LEU A 95 -9.13 -18.26 -14.91
C LEU A 95 -7.85 -18.46 -15.72
N ARG A 96 -7.65 -19.64 -16.32
CA ARG A 96 -6.50 -19.87 -17.22
C ARG A 96 -6.69 -19.11 -18.53
N GLY A 97 -5.62 -18.47 -19.00
CA GLY A 97 -5.56 -17.84 -20.32
C GLY A 97 -6.22 -16.47 -20.45
N ILE A 98 -6.71 -15.88 -19.36
CA ILE A 98 -7.36 -14.55 -19.36
C ILE A 98 -6.42 -13.40 -18.93
N GLU A 99 -5.10 -13.64 -18.95
CA GLU A 99 -4.04 -12.66 -18.68
C GLU A 99 -4.17 -11.89 -17.35
N ILE A 100 -4.68 -12.54 -16.31
CA ILE A 100 -4.62 -12.00 -14.95
C ILE A 100 -3.19 -12.14 -14.44
N ARG A 101 -2.63 -11.05 -13.89
CA ARG A 101 -1.27 -10.99 -13.35
C ARG A 101 -1.27 -10.21 -12.03
N GLY A 102 -0.13 -10.13 -11.35
CA GLY A 102 0.01 -9.33 -10.14
C GLY A 102 -0.46 -7.87 -10.27
N GLN A 103 -0.26 -7.26 -11.45
CA GLN A 103 -0.73 -5.92 -11.77
C GLN A 103 -2.26 -5.81 -11.74
N SER A 104 -2.99 -6.87 -12.11
CA SER A 104 -4.46 -6.90 -12.04
C SER A 104 -4.95 -6.68 -10.61
N PHE A 105 -4.31 -7.34 -9.62
CA PHE A 105 -4.65 -7.21 -8.20
C PHE A 105 -4.18 -5.90 -7.61
N SER A 106 -2.99 -5.43 -7.99
CA SER A 106 -2.50 -4.09 -7.60
C SER A 106 -3.42 -2.99 -8.12
N GLY A 107 -3.90 -3.11 -9.35
CA GLY A 107 -4.90 -2.22 -9.95
C GLY A 107 -6.26 -2.32 -9.25
N LEU A 108 -6.72 -3.53 -8.89
CA LEU A 108 -7.94 -3.71 -8.11
C LEU A 108 -7.85 -2.97 -6.77
N LEU A 109 -6.78 -3.18 -6.01
CA LEU A 109 -6.57 -2.56 -4.69
C LEU A 109 -6.48 -1.03 -4.76
N THR A 110 -5.76 -0.51 -5.75
CA THR A 110 -5.48 0.94 -5.85
C THR A 110 -6.59 1.72 -6.53
N ALA A 111 -7.28 1.17 -7.53
CA ALA A 111 -8.24 1.89 -8.35
C ALA A 111 -9.71 1.56 -8.02
N ASN A 112 -10.01 0.29 -7.70
CA ASN A 112 -11.40 -0.15 -7.55
C ASN A 112 -11.53 -1.32 -6.55
N PRO A 113 -11.19 -1.14 -5.27
CA PRO A 113 -11.32 -2.21 -4.29
C PRO A 113 -12.79 -2.50 -3.99
N PRO A 114 -13.13 -3.69 -3.46
CA PRO A 114 -14.47 -3.98 -2.94
C PRO A 114 -14.95 -2.92 -1.93
N GLU A 115 -16.24 -2.59 -1.95
CA GLU A 115 -16.79 -1.51 -1.10
C GLU A 115 -16.57 -1.76 0.40
N ALA A 116 -16.59 -3.01 0.83
CA ALA A 116 -16.27 -3.41 2.21
C ALA A 116 -14.82 -3.04 2.59
N VAL A 117 -13.86 -3.29 1.70
CA VAL A 117 -12.44 -2.93 1.88
C VAL A 117 -12.29 -1.41 1.94
N LYS A 118 -12.93 -0.69 1.01
CA LYS A 118 -12.92 0.79 0.98
C LYS A 118 -13.49 1.38 2.27
N SER A 119 -14.66 0.91 2.70
CA SER A 119 -15.32 1.37 3.93
C SER A 119 -14.46 1.12 5.17
N LYS A 120 -13.75 -0.02 5.20
CA LYS A 120 -12.85 -0.37 6.30
C LYS A 120 -11.62 0.52 6.36
N LEU A 121 -11.00 0.82 5.21
CA LEU A 121 -9.89 1.78 5.12
C LEU A 121 -10.29 3.17 5.60
N VAL A 122 -11.48 3.65 5.21
CA VAL A 122 -12.03 4.93 5.68
C VAL A 122 -12.24 4.91 7.19
N THR A 123 -12.76 3.82 7.75
CA THR A 123 -12.93 3.64 9.20
C THR A 123 -11.59 3.67 9.94
N TRP A 124 -10.51 3.18 9.31
CA TRP A 124 -9.14 3.28 9.83
C TRP A 124 -8.49 4.66 9.64
N GLY A 125 -9.22 5.63 9.08
CA GLY A 125 -8.71 6.98 8.81
C GLY A 125 -7.83 7.08 7.56
N VAL A 126 -7.80 6.05 6.71
CA VAL A 126 -7.00 6.02 5.48
C VAL A 126 -7.85 6.52 4.30
N THR A 127 -7.76 7.82 4.01
CA THR A 127 -8.59 8.48 2.99
C THR A 127 -7.99 8.43 1.58
N ASP A 128 -6.67 8.49 1.45
CA ASP A 128 -5.93 8.37 0.19
C ASP A 128 -5.23 7.01 0.06
N TYR A 129 -5.99 5.94 0.25
CA TYR A 129 -5.47 4.57 0.20
C TYR A 129 -4.84 4.25 -1.16
N SER A 130 -5.35 4.85 -2.25
CA SER A 130 -4.85 4.63 -3.61
C SER A 130 -3.37 5.01 -3.71
N SER A 131 -3.03 6.25 -3.34
CA SER A 131 -1.64 6.72 -3.36
C SER A 131 -0.78 5.97 -2.36
N ILE A 132 -1.31 5.66 -1.18
CA ILE A 132 -0.57 4.95 -0.12
C ILE A 132 -0.15 3.55 -0.58
N PHE A 133 -1.07 2.76 -1.14
CA PHE A 133 -0.75 1.43 -1.65
C PHE A 133 0.15 1.49 -2.89
N ALA A 134 -0.13 2.40 -3.83
CA ALA A 134 0.71 2.60 -5.01
C ALA A 134 2.16 2.90 -4.62
N ARG A 135 2.38 3.81 -3.67
CA ARG A 135 3.72 4.15 -3.18
C ARG A 135 4.39 2.98 -2.47
N GLY A 136 3.65 2.22 -1.67
CA GLY A 136 4.16 1.03 -1.01
C GLY A 136 4.67 0.00 -2.02
N VAL A 137 3.89 -0.29 -3.06
CA VAL A 137 4.30 -1.17 -4.17
C VAL A 137 5.52 -0.60 -4.89
N GLY A 138 5.49 0.69 -5.25
CA GLY A 138 6.60 1.36 -5.94
C GLY A 138 7.92 1.32 -5.15
N LEU A 139 7.87 1.48 -3.82
CA LEU A 139 9.07 1.34 -2.96
C LEU A 139 9.61 -0.09 -2.95
N ASN A 140 8.73 -1.11 -2.94
CA ASN A 140 9.14 -2.52 -2.97
C ASN A 140 9.73 -2.94 -4.32
N MET A 141 9.48 -2.17 -5.39
CA MET A 141 10.18 -2.36 -6.67
C MET A 141 11.61 -1.79 -6.65
N MET A 142 11.89 -0.80 -5.78
CA MET A 142 13.20 -0.16 -5.67
C MET A 142 14.13 -0.87 -4.69
N PHE A 143 13.59 -1.33 -3.55
CA PHE A 143 14.39 -1.84 -2.45
C PHE A 143 14.01 -3.28 -2.10
N SER A 144 15.01 -4.11 -1.83
CA SER A 144 14.84 -5.48 -1.31
C SER A 144 14.63 -5.55 0.20
N GLY A 145 14.90 -4.44 0.90
CA GLY A 145 14.76 -4.27 2.34
C GLY A 145 14.50 -2.80 2.68
N PRO A 146 14.03 -2.45 3.88
CA PRO A 146 13.92 -1.05 4.28
C PRO A 146 15.31 -0.39 4.17
N PRO A 147 15.48 0.65 3.34
CA PRO A 147 16.79 1.26 3.15
C PRO A 147 17.23 1.96 4.46
N PRO A 148 18.51 1.86 4.87
CA PRO A 148 18.98 2.61 6.02
C PRO A 148 19.06 4.13 5.73
N PHE A 149 18.88 4.96 6.76
CA PHE A 149 18.81 6.43 6.60
C PHE A 149 20.04 7.01 5.89
N ASN A 150 21.23 6.52 6.22
CA ASN A 150 22.51 7.07 5.74
C ASN A 150 22.79 6.84 4.25
N ILE A 151 22.05 5.96 3.58
CA ILE A 151 22.20 5.74 2.13
C ILE A 151 21.22 6.57 1.30
N LEU A 152 20.27 7.23 1.95
CA LEU A 152 19.25 8.05 1.28
C LEU A 152 19.70 9.50 1.24
N SER A 153 19.69 10.10 0.05
CA SER A 153 19.95 11.52 -0.08
C SER A 153 18.78 12.34 0.48
N ALA A 154 19.07 13.56 0.95
CA ALA A 154 18.02 14.49 1.40
C ALA A 154 17.02 14.81 0.27
N GLU A 155 17.49 14.83 -0.98
CA GLU A 155 16.65 15.04 -2.17
C GLU A 155 15.68 13.87 -2.39
N PHE A 156 16.17 12.63 -2.26
CA PHE A 156 15.32 11.44 -2.34
C PHE A 156 14.28 11.45 -1.21
N LEU A 157 14.69 11.70 0.03
CA LEU A 157 13.78 11.78 1.17
C LEU A 157 12.70 12.87 0.98
N GLY A 158 13.05 14.02 0.39
CA GLY A 158 12.11 15.09 0.10
C GLY A 158 11.11 14.76 -1.02
N SER A 159 11.52 13.91 -1.97
CA SER A 159 10.77 13.64 -3.20
C SER A 159 10.36 12.17 -3.38
N TYR A 160 10.47 11.34 -2.33
CA TYR A 160 10.33 9.89 -2.40
C TYR A 160 9.02 9.47 -3.09
N HIS A 161 7.91 10.16 -2.77
CA HIS A 161 6.59 9.92 -3.35
C HIS A 161 6.60 9.94 -4.87
N ARG A 162 7.32 10.88 -5.51
CA ARG A 162 7.40 10.98 -6.98
C ARG A 162 8.10 9.78 -7.60
N TYR A 163 9.16 9.30 -6.94
CA TYR A 163 9.88 8.11 -7.39
C TYR A 163 9.01 6.87 -7.22
N SER A 164 8.38 6.70 -6.06
CA SER A 164 7.48 5.57 -5.77
C SER A 164 6.27 5.55 -6.73
N ASP A 165 5.62 6.69 -6.95
CA ASP A 165 4.48 6.81 -7.87
C ASP A 165 4.90 6.47 -9.31
N SER A 166 6.13 6.86 -9.71
CA SER A 166 6.65 6.55 -11.04
C SER A 166 7.01 5.07 -11.20
N LEU A 167 7.60 4.46 -10.18
CA LEU A 167 7.89 3.03 -10.18
C LEU A 167 6.63 2.16 -10.17
N PHE A 168 5.58 2.60 -9.47
CA PHE A 168 4.29 1.94 -9.54
C PHE A 168 3.71 1.98 -10.96
N ARG A 169 3.76 3.14 -11.63
CA ARG A 169 3.36 3.25 -13.04
C ARG A 169 4.18 2.31 -13.94
N CYS A 170 5.50 2.32 -13.80
CA CYS A 170 6.36 1.37 -14.51
C CYS A 170 5.95 -0.08 -14.25
N TYR A 171 5.73 -0.46 -12.99
CA TYR A 171 5.29 -1.81 -12.60
C TYR A 171 3.97 -2.23 -13.28
N MET A 172 3.00 -1.32 -13.34
CA MET A 172 1.74 -1.54 -14.04
C MET A 172 1.94 -1.72 -15.55
N GLU A 173 2.93 -1.04 -16.15
CA GLU A 173 3.22 -1.08 -17.58
C GLU A 173 4.20 -2.20 -18.00
N LEU A 174 4.85 -2.88 -17.05
CA LEU A 174 5.85 -3.93 -17.33
C LEU A 174 5.30 -5.07 -18.20
N GLN A 175 4.02 -5.41 -18.03
CA GLN A 175 3.37 -6.51 -18.75
C GLN A 175 1.90 -6.18 -19.03
N SER A 176 1.42 -6.62 -20.19
CA SER A 176 -0.02 -6.67 -20.47
C SER A 176 -0.73 -7.53 -19.43
N HIS A 177 -1.78 -6.98 -18.84
CA HIS A 177 -2.56 -7.62 -17.81
C HIS A 177 -4.03 -7.20 -17.92
N ARG A 178 -4.92 -8.08 -17.47
CA ARG A 178 -6.35 -7.81 -17.46
C ARG A 178 -6.72 -6.87 -16.30
N VAL A 179 -7.51 -5.84 -16.57
CA VAL A 179 -8.17 -5.07 -15.51
C VAL A 179 -9.34 -5.88 -14.97
N ILE A 180 -9.31 -6.16 -13.67
CA ILE A 180 -10.36 -6.90 -12.94
C ILE A 180 -11.19 -5.96 -12.06
N THR A 181 -12.37 -6.41 -11.63
CA THR A 181 -13.31 -5.57 -10.86
C THR A 181 -13.91 -6.32 -9.68
N PRO A 182 -14.44 -5.60 -8.66
CA PRO A 182 -15.17 -6.19 -7.53
C PRO A 182 -16.40 -7.01 -7.93
N GLY A 183 -16.90 -6.83 -9.16
CA GLY A 183 -18.00 -7.62 -9.69
C GLY A 183 -17.63 -9.10 -9.89
N ASN A 184 -16.36 -9.39 -10.14
CA ASN A 184 -15.86 -10.75 -10.33
C ASN A 184 -14.86 -11.18 -9.24
N PHE A 185 -14.13 -10.24 -8.63
CA PHE A 185 -13.06 -10.57 -7.67
C PHE A 185 -13.27 -9.81 -6.36
N ARG A 186 -13.49 -10.55 -5.28
CA ARG A 186 -13.74 -9.99 -3.95
C ARG A 186 -12.64 -10.44 -2.99
N PHE A 187 -12.40 -9.64 -1.97
CA PHE A 187 -11.49 -9.97 -0.89
C PHE A 187 -11.86 -9.15 0.34
N ASP A 188 -11.46 -9.66 1.50
CA ASP A 188 -11.53 -8.94 2.75
C ASP A 188 -10.18 -8.31 3.11
N LEU A 189 -10.23 -7.26 3.92
CA LEU A 189 -9.06 -6.60 4.48
C LEU A 189 -9.06 -6.82 5.99
N TYR A 190 -7.92 -7.20 6.58
CA TYR A 190 -7.76 -7.38 8.02
C TYR A 190 -6.48 -6.75 8.53
N ALA A 191 -6.52 -6.22 9.75
CA ALA A 191 -5.29 -6.04 10.52
C ALA A 191 -4.81 -7.40 11.03
N SER A 192 -3.51 -7.66 11.14
CA SER A 192 -2.99 -8.98 11.52
C SER A 192 -3.60 -9.52 12.83
N GLY A 193 -3.73 -8.68 13.86
CA GLY A 193 -4.35 -9.08 15.13
C GLY A 193 -5.87 -9.32 15.05
N GLU A 194 -6.56 -8.69 14.09
CA GLU A 194 -7.97 -8.99 13.80
C GLU A 194 -8.09 -10.37 13.15
N TYR A 195 -7.21 -10.67 12.19
CA TYR A 195 -7.19 -11.95 11.49
C TYR A 195 -6.84 -13.12 12.42
N THR A 196 -5.88 -12.93 13.33
CA THR A 196 -5.55 -13.95 14.34
C THR A 196 -6.76 -14.31 15.20
N ARG A 197 -7.51 -13.32 15.70
CA ARG A 197 -8.73 -13.57 16.49
C ARG A 197 -9.81 -14.31 15.70
N LEU A 198 -9.95 -14.00 14.41
CA LEU A 198 -10.88 -14.70 13.53
C LEU A 198 -10.53 -16.19 13.41
N LEU A 199 -9.25 -16.51 13.21
CA LEU A 199 -8.77 -17.90 13.13
C LEU A 199 -8.94 -18.65 14.47
N GLU A 200 -8.62 -18.00 15.59
CA GLU A 200 -8.81 -18.57 16.93
C GLU A 200 -10.28 -18.91 17.19
N ALA A 201 -11.21 -18.04 16.80
CA ALA A 201 -12.64 -18.28 16.95
C ALA A 201 -13.13 -19.45 16.08
N GLN A 202 -12.59 -19.62 14.87
CA GLN A 202 -12.94 -20.73 13.98
C GLN A 202 -12.41 -22.07 14.48
N TRP A 203 -11.23 -22.11 15.11
CA TRP A 203 -10.66 -23.33 15.66
C TRP A 203 -11.23 -23.70 17.03
N GLY A 204 -11.50 -22.71 17.89
CA GLY A 204 -12.08 -22.93 19.23
C GLY A 204 -13.55 -23.34 19.24
N GLY A 205 -14.22 -23.28 18.08
CA GLY A 205 -15.61 -23.74 17.89
C GLY A 205 -15.76 -25.18 17.36
N SER A 206 -14.67 -25.96 17.34
CA SER A 206 -14.64 -27.37 16.88
C SER A 206 -14.83 -28.35 18.03
#